data_AF-K6YR12-F1
#
_entry.id   AF-K6YR12-F1
#
_cell.length_a   1.000
_cell.length_b   1.000
_cell.length_c   1.000
_cell.angle_alpha   90.00
_cell.angle_beta   90.00
_cell.angle_gamma   90.00
#
_symmetry.space_group_name_H-M   'P 1'
#
loop_
_entity.id
_entity.type
_entity.pdbx_description
1 polymer ?
#
loop_
_entity_poly.entity_id
_entity_poly.type
_entity_poly.pdbx_seq_one_letter_code
_entity_poly.pdbx_strand_id
1 'polypeptide(L)'
;MKKLIALSMIFCALNASAKLGSADDEVKYAGDLDYSNFCEAVVKDDVNMLKRNVRSKIGLVSSSSQGVLRKLIAANGAGMACNGVDLVSFSEQRKASQVYKYLSNVK
;
A
#
# COMPACT_ATOMS: atom_id res chain seq x y z
N MET A 1 -25.30 2.81 -57.30
CA MET A 1 -24.12 2.24 -56.60
C MET A 1 -24.02 2.89 -55.23
N LYS A 2 -24.14 2.09 -54.15
CA LYS A 2 -24.13 2.54 -52.74
C LYS A 2 -22.69 2.90 -52.34
N LYS A 3 -22.43 4.08 -51.77
CA LYS A 3 -21.14 4.41 -51.15
C LYS A 3 -21.37 4.63 -49.65
N LEU A 4 -21.05 3.62 -48.86
CA LEU A 4 -20.97 3.70 -47.40
C LEU A 4 -19.55 4.11 -47.05
N ILE A 5 -19.38 5.29 -46.46
CA ILE A 5 -18.11 5.75 -45.90
C ILE A 5 -18.09 5.28 -44.45
N ALA A 6 -17.26 4.27 -44.17
CA ALA A 6 -17.00 3.79 -42.82
C ALA A 6 -16.06 4.77 -42.11
N LEU A 7 -16.58 5.53 -41.15
CA LEU A 7 -15.76 6.27 -40.19
C LEU A 7 -15.30 5.31 -39.09
N SER A 8 -14.07 4.83 -39.18
CA SER A 8 -13.40 4.13 -38.09
C SER A 8 -12.86 5.16 -37.08
N MET A 9 -13.60 5.40 -36.00
CA MET A 9 -13.08 6.13 -34.84
C MET A 9 -12.06 5.25 -34.11
N ILE A 10 -10.78 5.54 -34.32
CA ILE A 10 -9.68 4.96 -33.55
C ILE A 10 -9.76 5.58 -32.14
N PHE A 11 -10.25 4.80 -31.17
CA PHE A 11 -10.15 5.14 -29.77
C PHE A 11 -8.68 4.99 -29.34
N CYS A 12 -7.93 6.09 -29.36
CA CYS A 12 -6.65 6.16 -28.64
C CYS A 12 -6.97 6.12 -27.14
N ALA A 13 -6.86 4.95 -26.52
CA ALA A 13 -6.85 4.81 -25.07
C ALA A 13 -5.58 5.50 -24.54
N LEU A 14 -5.73 6.73 -24.06
CA LEU A 14 -4.70 7.43 -23.32
C LEU A 14 -4.53 6.72 -21.97
N ASN A 15 -3.63 5.74 -21.91
CA ASN A 15 -3.12 5.22 -20.64
C ASN A 15 -2.23 6.30 -20.01
N ALA A 16 -2.86 7.27 -19.34
CA ALA A 16 -2.18 8.21 -18.48
C ALA A 16 -1.70 7.45 -17.23
N SER A 17 -0.53 6.81 -17.31
CA SER A 17 0.21 6.40 -16.13
C SER A 17 0.78 7.65 -15.47
N ALA A 18 -0.04 8.33 -14.67
CA ALA A 18 0.43 9.42 -13.81
C ALA A 18 1.38 8.85 -12.76
N LYS A 19 2.70 8.85 -13.05
CA LYS A 19 3.71 8.62 -12.04
C LYS A 19 3.79 9.88 -11.18
N LEU A 20 3.03 9.88 -10.09
CA LEU A 20 3.08 10.92 -9.06
C LEU A 20 4.39 10.73 -8.27
N GLY A 21 5.51 11.15 -8.83
CA GLY A 21 6.78 11.24 -8.12
C GLY A 21 6.74 12.43 -7.18
N SER A 22 6.32 12.22 -5.94
CA SER A 22 6.58 13.14 -4.84
C SER A 22 7.98 12.88 -4.30
N ALA A 23 8.60 13.89 -3.69
CA ALA A 23 10.02 14.01 -3.30
C ALA A 23 10.63 12.91 -2.36
N ASP A 24 10.03 11.73 -2.25
CA ASP A 24 10.47 10.56 -1.48
C ASP A 24 11.10 9.46 -2.37
N ASP A 25 11.65 9.81 -3.54
CA ASP A 25 12.20 8.87 -4.54
C ASP A 25 13.40 8.01 -4.05
N GLU A 26 13.78 8.07 -2.77
CA GLU A 26 14.97 7.41 -2.22
C GLU A 26 14.70 6.03 -1.58
N VAL A 27 13.44 5.58 -1.47
CA VAL A 27 13.14 4.27 -0.87
C VAL A 27 12.78 3.24 -1.93
N LYS A 28 13.72 2.31 -2.18
CA LYS A 28 13.48 1.12 -3.03
C LYS A 28 12.85 0.02 -2.18
N TYR A 29 11.61 -0.36 -2.49
CA TYR A 29 10.92 -1.49 -1.85
C TYR A 29 11.26 -2.79 -2.59
N ALA A 30 11.50 -3.86 -1.83
CA ALA A 30 11.75 -5.21 -2.35
C ALA A 30 10.91 -6.23 -1.56
N GLY A 31 10.43 -7.28 -2.23
CA GLY A 31 9.53 -8.29 -1.67
C GLY A 31 8.12 -8.22 -2.27
N ASP A 32 7.10 -8.50 -1.47
CA ASP A 32 5.71 -8.39 -1.90
C ASP A 32 5.31 -6.91 -2.06
N LEU A 33 5.32 -6.45 -3.31
CA LEU A 33 5.04 -5.07 -3.67
C LEU A 33 3.57 -4.69 -3.42
N ASP A 34 2.66 -5.65 -3.31
CA ASP A 34 1.25 -5.35 -3.03
C ASP A 34 1.05 -4.81 -1.60
N TYR A 35 2.05 -4.94 -0.74
CA TYR A 35 2.08 -4.40 0.62
C TYR A 35 3.13 -3.29 0.83
N SER A 36 3.83 -2.84 -0.22
CA SER A 36 4.84 -1.79 -0.11
C SER A 36 4.29 -0.49 0.52
N ASN A 37 3.03 -0.15 0.21
CA ASN A 37 2.37 1.06 0.70
C ASN A 37 2.24 1.09 2.23
N PHE A 38 2.24 -0.07 2.91
CA PHE A 38 2.26 -0.12 4.38
C PHE A 38 3.63 0.26 4.92
N CYS A 39 4.71 -0.21 4.29
CA CYS A 39 6.08 0.21 4.62
C CYS A 39 6.27 1.69 4.33
N GLU A 40 5.71 2.20 3.22
CA GLU A 40 5.75 3.62 2.89
C GLU A 40 5.01 4.47 3.93
N ALA A 41 3.85 4.02 4.41
CA ALA A 41 3.13 4.70 5.48
C ALA A 41 3.98 4.82 6.76
N VAL A 42 4.79 3.80 7.07
CA VAL A 42 5.77 3.85 8.18
C VAL A 42 6.89 4.85 7.88
N VAL A 43 7.47 4.81 6.68
CA VAL A 43 8.54 5.75 6.28
C VAL A 43 8.10 7.20 6.42
N LYS A 44 6.84 7.50 6.07
CA LYS A 44 6.24 8.84 6.13
C LYS A 44 5.63 9.17 7.51
N ASP A 45 5.66 8.24 8.47
CA ASP A 45 4.93 8.30 9.73
C ASP A 45 3.45 8.74 9.56
N ASP A 46 2.79 8.30 8.47
CA ASP A 46 1.42 8.69 8.10
C ASP A 46 0.40 7.61 8.46
N VAL A 47 -0.26 7.80 9.61
CA VAL A 47 -1.35 6.93 10.11
C VAL A 47 -2.56 6.92 9.18
N ASN A 48 -2.85 8.03 8.47
CA ASN A 48 -3.99 8.09 7.56
C ASN A 48 -3.71 7.27 6.29
N MET A 49 -2.50 7.35 5.76
CA MET A 49 -2.05 6.47 4.67
C MET A 49 -2.15 5.00 5.08
N LEU A 50 -1.65 4.65 6.26
CA LEU A 50 -1.75 3.30 6.81
C LEU A 50 -3.22 2.83 6.86
N LYS A 51 -4.13 3.64 7.44
CA LYS A 51 -5.57 3.32 7.54
C LYS A 51 -6.22 3.16 6.16
N ARG A 52 -5.88 3.99 5.18
CA ARG A 52 -6.37 3.86 3.80
C ARG A 52 -5.92 2.53 3.18
N ASN A 53 -4.65 2.18 3.35
CA ASN A 53 -4.10 0.91 2.87
C ASN A 53 -4.79 -0.29 3.53
N VAL A 54 -5.04 -0.25 4.85
CA VAL A 54 -5.82 -1.28 5.55
C VAL A 54 -7.19 -1.46 4.91
N ARG A 55 -7.91 -0.36 4.62
CA ARG A 55 -9.24 -0.42 4.00
C ARG A 55 -9.21 -1.08 2.61
N SER A 56 -8.19 -0.81 1.81
CA SER A 56 -8.05 -1.44 0.48
C SER A 56 -7.81 -2.94 0.51
N LYS A 57 -7.47 -3.53 1.67
CA LYS A 57 -7.24 -4.97 1.83
C LYS A 57 -8.41 -5.70 2.51
N ILE A 58 -9.49 -4.99 2.84
CA ILE A 58 -10.73 -5.62 3.31
C ILE A 58 -11.31 -6.49 2.18
N GLY A 59 -11.79 -7.68 2.53
CA GLY A 59 -12.27 -8.69 1.58
C GLY A 59 -11.15 -9.51 0.92
N LEU A 60 -9.94 -8.97 0.83
CA LEU A 60 -8.77 -9.67 0.30
C LEU A 60 -7.99 -10.41 1.41
N VAL A 61 -7.72 -9.73 2.53
CA VAL A 61 -6.94 -10.28 3.65
C VAL A 61 -7.86 -10.72 4.80
N SER A 62 -8.90 -9.94 5.09
CA SER A 62 -9.91 -10.22 6.12
C SER A 62 -11.20 -9.46 5.87
N SER A 63 -12.32 -9.89 6.47
CA SER A 63 -13.63 -9.24 6.35
C SER A 63 -13.76 -7.91 7.12
N SER A 64 -12.77 -7.52 7.92
CA SER A 64 -12.78 -6.26 8.68
C SER A 64 -11.41 -5.59 8.72
N SER A 65 -11.38 -4.26 8.91
CA SER A 65 -10.12 -3.51 9.05
C SER A 65 -9.25 -4.02 10.21
N GLN A 66 -9.87 -4.39 11.33
CA GLN A 66 -9.15 -4.92 12.49
C GLN A 66 -8.55 -6.29 12.18
N GLY A 67 -9.28 -7.16 11.47
CA GLY A 67 -8.77 -8.46 11.04
C GLY A 67 -7.62 -8.34 10.03
N VAL A 68 -7.70 -7.37 9.10
CA VAL A 68 -6.58 -7.05 8.19
C VAL A 68 -5.36 -6.65 9.00
N LEU A 69 -5.51 -5.67 9.89
CA LEU A 69 -4.38 -5.13 10.65
C LEU A 69 -3.74 -6.19 11.55
N ARG A 70 -4.54 -7.01 12.25
CA ARG A 70 -4.04 -8.13 13.07
C ARG A 70 -3.23 -9.15 12.28
N LYS A 71 -3.67 -9.49 11.06
CA LYS A 71 -2.93 -10.41 10.19
C LYS A 71 -1.62 -9.78 9.71
N LEU A 72 -1.64 -8.51 9.31
CA LEU A 72 -0.46 -7.83 8.79
C LEU A 72 0.63 -7.61 9.86
N ILE A 73 0.25 -7.36 11.11
CA ILE A 73 1.21 -7.17 12.23
C ILE A 73 1.54 -8.46 12.97
N ALA A 74 1.07 -9.61 12.48
CA ALA A 74 1.30 -10.88 13.17
C ALA A 74 2.81 -11.16 13.31
N ALA A 75 3.21 -11.53 14.52
CA ALA A 75 4.61 -11.80 14.84
C ALA A 75 5.12 -13.11 14.19
N ASN A 76 6.42 -13.37 14.33
CA ASN A 76 7.07 -14.62 13.90
C ASN A 76 6.92 -14.94 12.40
N GLY A 77 6.91 -13.91 11.55
CA GLY A 77 6.86 -14.07 10.10
C GLY A 77 5.49 -14.47 9.52
N ALA A 78 4.44 -14.50 10.33
CA ALA A 78 3.07 -14.71 9.86
C ALA A 78 2.43 -13.44 9.25
N GLY A 79 2.96 -12.27 9.62
CA GLY A 79 2.56 -10.97 9.08
C GLY A 79 3.46 -10.51 7.94
N MET A 80 3.25 -9.26 7.52
CA MET A 80 4.11 -8.64 6.52
C MET A 80 5.42 -8.16 7.13
N ALA A 81 6.47 -8.10 6.31
CA ALA A 81 7.76 -7.58 6.68
C ALA A 81 8.15 -6.38 5.81
N CYS A 82 8.79 -5.39 6.43
CA CYS A 82 9.41 -4.26 5.76
C CYS A 82 10.92 -4.36 5.98
N ASN A 83 11.69 -4.53 4.91
CA ASN A 83 13.14 -4.73 4.99
C ASN A 83 13.55 -5.89 5.92
N GLY A 84 12.80 -7.00 5.88
CA GLY A 84 13.09 -8.20 6.66
C GLY A 84 12.67 -8.17 8.13
N VAL A 85 12.08 -7.08 8.63
CA VAL A 85 11.54 -6.97 10.00
C VAL A 85 10.03 -6.73 9.97
N ASP A 86 9.31 -7.16 11.01
CA ASP A 86 7.85 -6.97 11.07
C ASP A 86 7.47 -5.47 11.12
N LEU A 87 6.25 -5.16 10.70
CA LEU A 87 5.78 -3.78 10.53
C LEU A 87 5.87 -2.94 11.82
N VAL A 88 5.66 -3.54 13.00
CA VAL A 88 5.72 -2.83 14.30
C VAL A 88 7.18 -2.50 14.62
N SER A 89 8.06 -3.50 14.57
CA SER A 89 9.50 -3.31 14.77
C SER A 89 10.10 -2.33 13.76
N PHE A 90 9.66 -2.39 12.49
CA PHE A 90 10.09 -1.46 11.46
C PHE A 90 9.71 -0.01 11.80
N SER A 91 8.49 0.20 12.32
CA SER A 91 8.04 1.54 12.72
C SER A 91 8.81 2.10 13.92
N GLU A 92 9.21 1.24 14.86
CA GLU A 92 10.08 1.62 15.96
C GLU A 92 11.48 2.00 15.45
N GLN A 93 12.11 1.16 14.62
CA GLN A 93 13.44 1.40 14.04
C GLN A 93 13.51 2.70 13.24
N ARG A 94 12.44 3.03 12.50
CA ARG A 94 12.32 4.27 11.72
C ARG A 94 11.95 5.49 12.56
N LYS A 95 11.71 5.33 13.86
CA LYS A 95 11.21 6.38 14.77
C LYS A 95 9.89 7.00 14.27
N ALA A 96 9.05 6.19 13.62
CA ALA A 96 7.72 6.57 13.14
C ALA A 96 6.74 6.58 14.33
N SER A 97 6.82 7.63 15.14
CA SER A 97 6.17 7.70 16.46
C SER A 97 4.65 7.54 16.41
N GLN A 98 3.99 8.11 15.39
CA GLN A 98 2.53 8.08 15.27
C GLN A 98 2.06 6.71 14.80
N VAL A 99 2.72 6.16 13.79
CA VAL A 99 2.43 4.83 13.25
C VAL A 99 2.74 3.75 14.27
N TYR A 100 3.90 3.81 14.94
CA TYR A 100 4.26 2.87 16.00
C TYR A 100 3.23 2.85 17.12
N LYS A 101 2.82 4.03 17.61
CA LYS A 101 1.78 4.14 18.64
C LYS A 101 0.46 3.56 18.16
N TYR A 102 0.06 3.83 16.92
CA TYR A 102 -1.17 3.29 16.34
C TYR A 102 -1.14 1.77 16.26
N LEU A 103 -0.06 1.19 15.73
CA LEU A 103 0.11 -0.25 15.58
C LEU A 103 0.20 -0.98 16.91
N SER A 104 0.87 -0.38 17.91
CA SER A 104 1.01 -0.97 19.26
C SER A 104 -0.33 -1.13 19.99
N ASN A 105 -1.33 -0.32 19.65
CA ASN A 105 -2.68 -0.39 20.24
C ASN A 105 -3.59 -1.46 19.62
N VAL A 106 -3.11 -2.22 18.62
CA VAL A 106 -3.92 -3.21 17.90
C VAL A 106 -3.85 -4.60 18.56
N LYS A 107 -2.86 -4.81 19.43
CA LYS A 107 -2.66 -6.05 20.19
C LYS A 107 -3.89 -6.41 21.01
#